data_AF-A0A821F9P7-F1
#
_entry.id   AF-A0A821F9P7-F1
#
_cell.length_a   1.000
_cell.length_b   1.000
_cell.length_c   1.000
_cell.angle_alpha   90.00
_cell.angle_beta   90.00
_cell.angle_gamma   90.00
#
_symmetry.space_group_name_H-M   'P 1'
#
loop_
_entity.id
_entity.type
_entity.pdbx_description
1 polymer ?
#
loop_
_entity_poly.entity_id
_entity_poly.type
_entity_poly.pdbx_seq_one_letter_code
_entity_poly.pdbx_strand_id
1 'polypeptide(L)'
;MPKEFSLEFKQLAFSIIDFIEKEKNGPSIPLNNVTDRLVAILGISRRSVFVLKSEMKQLKEDQEEFVRFTRSSSTSLSPTPLPPAKRSGRPKAQLTNFEKDTIRLTFHLLLKDKMYPTVENLLSTLLSQYPEFPIQSITSLRREMKALGFKYRKTNKAKILMDSVAFQAQRAAYFRKIDQLRLNNSILYYHDETWLSRNEEKAVVWFDDQGYGRLRNSQGKGQRLAISALLSQNGFHLRSLDIFKCDEVHSMDSNHFVTWMDSAASTLRSEHGKTTKIAIIIDNAKWHNKLTPESEPPKRSWKKQLIADWLTTRKIKYELYMTKAELIQLAFAHLPPKEFLVDKVASKYNIEIVRIPVKHCVLNPIELGWSGLKNYVRRQNVHFSLNDVEQLCNEWLAACTPEHASGYFAHVYKQEEIFKTADKYVEEIEDDLIDSEDDADHDTSNDDDDVDD
;
A
#
# COMPACT_ATOMS: atom_id res chain seq x y z
N MET A 1 46.99 19.66 19.94
CA MET A 1 48.13 19.07 19.21
C MET A 1 47.60 18.38 17.97
N PRO A 2 48.22 18.56 16.78
CA PRO A 2 47.84 17.80 15.59
C PRO A 2 47.98 16.30 15.88
N LYS A 3 47.03 15.47 15.44
CA LYS A 3 47.19 14.02 15.52
C LYS A 3 48.39 13.62 14.66
N GLU A 4 49.43 13.08 15.26
CA GLU A 4 50.52 12.46 14.53
C GLU A 4 50.03 11.13 13.95
N PHE A 5 50.07 11.02 12.63
CA PHE A 5 49.76 9.78 11.91
C PHE A 5 51.04 9.06 11.53
N SER A 6 51.00 7.71 11.58
CA SER A 6 52.11 6.88 11.10
C SER A 6 52.38 7.12 9.60
N LEU A 7 53.62 6.87 9.18
CA LEU A 7 54.02 7.04 7.77
C LEU A 7 53.21 6.15 6.83
N GLU A 8 52.95 4.91 7.25
CA GLU A 8 52.14 3.94 6.50
C GLU A 8 50.69 4.41 6.33
N PHE A 9 50.09 4.97 7.39
CA PHE A 9 48.74 5.53 7.31
C PHE A 9 48.70 6.74 6.36
N LYS A 10 49.72 7.61 6.41
CA LYS A 10 49.82 8.76 5.50
C LYS A 10 49.88 8.32 4.04
N GLN A 11 50.68 7.30 3.73
CA GLN A 11 50.79 6.76 2.37
C GLN A 11 49.45 6.19 1.87
N LEU A 12 48.77 5.40 2.70
CA LEU A 12 47.44 4.88 2.39
C LEU A 12 46.42 6.01 2.19
N ALA A 13 46.40 6.99 3.10
CA ALA A 13 45.50 8.14 3.01
C ALA A 13 45.74 8.96 1.74
N PHE A 14 47.00 9.17 1.35
CA PHE A 14 47.34 9.87 0.10
C PHE A 14 46.88 9.11 -1.14
N SER A 15 47.01 7.77 -1.18
CA SER A 15 46.49 6.94 -2.29
C SER A 15 44.97 7.06 -2.42
N ILE A 16 44.25 7.07 -1.28
CA ILE A 16 42.80 7.26 -1.25
C ILE A 16 42.42 8.65 -1.75
N ILE A 17 43.12 9.69 -1.28
CA ILE A 17 42.86 11.08 -1.70
C ILE A 17 43.07 11.22 -3.21
N ASP A 18 44.20 10.77 -3.75
CA ASP A 18 44.51 10.85 -5.18
C ASP A 18 43.48 10.12 -6.05
N PHE A 19 43.04 8.93 -5.64
CA PHE A 19 41.99 8.20 -6.34
C PHE A 19 40.65 8.97 -6.34
N ILE A 20 40.25 9.53 -5.20
CA ILE A 20 39.00 10.30 -5.08
C ILE A 20 39.09 11.60 -5.89
N GLU A 21 40.24 12.27 -5.91
CA GLU A 21 40.43 13.48 -6.69
C GLU A 21 40.37 13.23 -8.21
N LYS A 22 40.87 12.08 -8.67
CA LYS A 22 40.78 11.65 -10.08
C LYS A 22 39.34 11.40 -10.54
N GLU A 23 38.41 11.13 -9.62
CA GLU A 23 37.00 10.90 -9.92
C GLU A 23 36.10 12.14 -9.76
N LYS A 24 36.68 13.34 -9.54
CA LYS A 24 35.91 14.60 -9.42
C LYS A 24 35.00 14.88 -10.63
N ASN A 25 35.36 14.37 -11.82
CA ASN A 25 34.58 14.53 -13.06
C ASN A 25 33.76 13.28 -13.43
N GLY A 26 33.62 12.32 -12.51
CA GLY A 26 32.87 11.08 -12.70
C GLY A 26 33.73 9.84 -12.38
N PRO A 27 33.10 8.69 -12.04
CA PRO A 27 33.81 7.49 -11.63
C PRO A 27 34.50 6.83 -12.83
N SER A 28 35.81 6.61 -12.70
CA SER A 28 36.62 5.88 -13.70
C SER A 28 36.33 4.37 -13.68
N ILE A 29 35.91 3.85 -12.53
CA ILE A 29 35.46 2.48 -12.34
C ILE A 29 34.02 2.53 -11.79
N PRO A 30 33.05 1.80 -12.38
CA PRO A 30 31.66 1.81 -11.92
C PRO A 30 31.50 1.59 -10.40
N LEU A 31 30.65 2.39 -9.75
CA LEU A 31 30.48 2.39 -8.29
C LEU A 31 30.04 1.03 -7.72
N ASN A 32 29.34 0.22 -8.52
CA ASN A 32 28.91 -1.13 -8.14
C ASN A 32 30.06 -2.17 -8.17
N ASN A 33 31.18 -1.87 -8.83
CA ASN A 33 32.33 -2.76 -8.91
C ASN A 33 33.32 -2.51 -7.75
N VAL A 34 32.87 -2.81 -6.54
CA VAL A 34 33.57 -2.52 -5.28
C VAL A 34 34.96 -3.18 -5.22
N THR A 35 35.14 -4.36 -5.80
CA THR A 35 36.43 -5.07 -5.76
C THR A 35 37.49 -4.37 -6.59
N ASP A 36 37.16 -3.98 -7.82
CA ASP A 36 38.15 -3.37 -8.72
C ASP A 36 38.45 -1.92 -8.31
N ARG A 37 37.48 -1.25 -7.67
CA ARG A 37 37.71 0.04 -6.98
C ARG A 37 38.69 -0.10 -5.82
N LEU A 38 38.56 -1.12 -4.97
CA LEU A 38 39.50 -1.36 -3.87
C LEU A 38 40.91 -1.71 -4.35
N VAL A 39 41.03 -2.44 -5.46
CA VAL A 39 42.32 -2.70 -6.11
C VAL A 39 42.98 -1.39 -6.54
N ALA A 40 42.23 -0.50 -7.18
CA ALA A 40 42.74 0.79 -7.65
C ALA A 40 43.06 1.76 -6.50
N ILE A 41 42.26 1.78 -5.44
CA ILE A 41 42.44 2.66 -4.27
C ILE A 41 43.65 2.23 -3.42
N LEU A 42 43.78 0.93 -3.18
CA LEU A 42 44.76 0.38 -2.25
C LEU A 42 46.07 0.00 -2.94
N GLY A 43 46.08 -0.09 -4.28
CA GLY A 43 47.26 -0.50 -5.05
C GLY A 43 47.68 -1.95 -4.83
N ILE A 44 46.76 -2.81 -4.37
CA ILE A 44 47.02 -4.21 -4.03
C ILE A 44 46.33 -5.18 -4.97
N SER A 45 46.82 -6.43 -5.03
CA SER A 45 46.23 -7.45 -5.91
C SER A 45 44.76 -7.76 -5.57
N ARG A 46 43.99 -8.18 -6.58
CA ARG A 46 42.60 -8.64 -6.40
C ARG A 46 42.47 -9.75 -5.37
N ARG A 47 43.48 -10.63 -5.28
CA ARG A 47 43.58 -11.70 -4.29
C ARG A 47 43.72 -11.12 -2.87
N SER A 48 44.57 -10.12 -2.68
CA SER A 48 44.76 -9.42 -1.40
C SER A 48 43.47 -8.73 -0.94
N VAL A 49 42.72 -8.11 -1.85
CA VAL A 49 41.41 -7.52 -1.53
C VAL A 49 40.42 -8.59 -1.05
N PHE A 50 40.42 -9.78 -1.67
CA PHE A 50 39.55 -10.87 -1.25
C PHE A 50 39.91 -11.39 0.15
N VAL A 51 41.21 -11.54 0.44
CA VAL A 51 41.72 -11.92 1.76
C VAL A 51 41.30 -10.90 2.83
N LEU A 52 41.46 -9.60 2.57
CA LEU A 52 41.02 -8.54 3.48
C LEU A 52 39.51 -8.56 3.71
N LYS A 53 38.70 -8.86 2.68
CA LYS A 53 37.25 -9.01 2.83
C LYS A 53 36.87 -10.20 3.70
N SER A 54 37.59 -11.33 3.59
CA SER A 54 37.38 -12.48 4.48
C SER A 54 37.81 -12.20 5.91
N GLU A 55 38.98 -11.57 6.12
CA GLU A 55 39.47 -11.20 7.44
C GLU A 55 38.54 -10.19 8.12
N MET A 56 38.04 -9.20 7.38
CA MET A 56 37.04 -8.25 7.89
C MET A 56 35.74 -8.95 8.31
N LYS A 57 35.32 -9.99 7.58
CA LYS A 57 34.13 -10.76 7.93
C LYS A 57 34.37 -11.56 9.22
N GLN A 58 35.53 -12.20 9.34
CA GLN A 58 35.92 -12.97 10.51
C GLN A 58 36.07 -12.09 11.75
N LEU A 59 36.73 -10.93 11.63
CA LEU A 59 36.85 -9.96 12.73
C LEU A 59 35.50 -9.44 13.22
N LYS A 60 34.50 -9.31 12.33
CA LYS A 60 33.14 -8.95 12.74
C LYS A 60 32.44 -10.09 13.48
N GLU A 61 32.62 -11.32 13.03
CA GLU A 61 32.09 -12.51 13.69
C GLU A 61 32.75 -12.70 15.08
N ASP A 62 34.07 -12.52 15.18
CA ASP A 62 34.84 -12.60 16.43
C ASP A 62 34.48 -11.46 17.41
N GLN A 63 34.26 -10.22 16.92
CA GLN A 63 33.77 -9.13 17.77
C GLN A 63 32.35 -9.40 18.29
N GLU A 64 31.48 -9.97 17.44
CA GLU A 64 30.14 -10.39 17.86
C GLU A 64 30.18 -11.56 18.87
N GLU A 65 31.15 -12.46 18.75
CA GLU A 65 31.36 -13.58 19.66
C GLU A 65 32.00 -13.14 20.99
N PHE A 66 32.94 -12.20 20.97
CA PHE A 66 33.53 -11.58 22.17
C PHE A 66 32.49 -10.79 22.98
N VAL A 67 31.56 -10.08 22.32
CA VAL A 67 30.41 -9.43 22.97
C VAL A 67 29.42 -10.45 23.55
N ARG A 68 29.36 -11.68 23.02
CA ARG A 68 28.56 -12.78 23.61
C ARG A 68 29.27 -13.44 24.78
N PHE A 69 30.60 -13.61 24.72
CA PHE A 69 31.42 -14.25 25.75
C PHE A 69 31.56 -13.39 27.02
N THR A 70 31.74 -12.07 26.86
CA THR A 70 31.78 -11.11 27.99
C THR A 70 30.45 -11.00 28.75
N ARG A 71 29.34 -11.44 28.14
CA ARG A 71 28.02 -11.54 28.79
C ARG A 71 27.79 -12.85 29.56
N SER A 72 28.65 -13.85 29.40
CA SER A 72 28.44 -15.21 29.94
C SER A 72 29.26 -15.54 31.20
N SER A 73 30.24 -14.72 31.58
CA SER A 73 31.19 -15.01 32.67
C SER A 73 30.86 -14.39 34.05
N SER A 74 29.64 -13.87 34.27
CA SER A 74 29.15 -13.54 35.62
C SER A 74 28.16 -14.61 36.12
N THR A 75 28.69 -15.71 36.66
CA THR A 75 27.87 -16.76 37.30
C THR A 75 28.04 -16.67 38.81
N SER A 76 27.01 -16.21 39.53
CA SER A 76 26.72 -16.72 40.88
C SER A 76 25.24 -16.57 41.21
N LEU A 77 24.63 -17.72 41.52
CA LEU A 77 23.38 -17.94 42.24
C LEU A 77 22.07 -17.60 41.50
N SER A 78 21.44 -18.68 41.02
CA SER A 78 20.08 -18.74 40.51
C SER A 78 19.03 -18.34 41.55
N PRO A 79 17.98 -17.61 41.13
CA PRO A 79 16.65 -18.19 41.20
C PRO A 79 15.93 -18.11 39.85
N THR A 80 15.30 -19.23 39.49
CA THR A 80 14.15 -19.41 38.59
C THR A 80 14.12 -18.58 37.28
N PRO A 81 14.22 -19.21 36.08
CA PRO A 81 14.16 -18.46 34.83
C PRO A 81 12.75 -17.91 34.62
N LEU A 82 12.58 -16.62 34.91
CA LEU A 82 11.51 -15.82 34.31
C LEU A 82 11.63 -15.94 32.79
N PRO A 83 10.50 -16.05 32.05
CA PRO A 83 10.54 -16.13 30.60
C PRO A 83 11.34 -14.94 30.07
N PRO A 84 12.27 -15.15 29.10
CA PRO A 84 13.12 -14.08 28.61
C PRO A 84 12.22 -12.93 28.18
N ALA A 85 12.39 -11.76 28.80
CA ALA A 85 11.71 -10.55 28.41
C ALA A 85 11.84 -10.44 26.90
N LYS A 86 10.71 -10.44 26.17
CA LYS A 86 10.68 -10.27 24.72
C LYS A 86 11.55 -9.06 24.42
N ARG A 87 12.75 -9.27 23.87
CA ARG A 87 13.54 -8.19 23.28
C ARG A 87 12.58 -7.52 22.32
N SER A 88 12.25 -6.26 22.56
CA SER A 88 11.41 -5.48 21.67
C SER A 88 12.14 -5.45 20.34
N GLY A 89 11.71 -6.32 19.42
CA GLY A 89 12.21 -6.29 18.06
C GLY A 89 12.01 -4.87 17.52
N ARG A 90 12.95 -4.42 16.68
CA ARG A 90 12.83 -3.13 15.98
C ARG A 90 11.40 -2.98 15.49
N PRO A 91 10.69 -1.87 15.82
CA PRO A 91 9.29 -1.73 15.49
C PRO A 91 9.09 -2.02 14.00
N LYS A 92 8.20 -2.96 13.69
CA LYS A 92 7.83 -3.24 12.30
C LYS A 92 7.24 -1.95 11.74
N ALA A 93 7.76 -1.46 10.63
CA ALA A 93 7.10 -0.39 9.89
C ALA A 93 5.69 -0.89 9.53
N GLN A 94 4.66 -0.32 10.16
CA GLN A 94 3.28 -0.63 9.80
C GLN A 94 2.97 0.17 8.55
N LEU A 95 3.00 -0.50 7.40
CA LEU A 95 2.63 0.14 6.16
C LEU A 95 1.14 0.49 6.14
N THR A 96 0.83 1.68 5.63
CA THR A 96 -0.52 2.10 5.26
C THR A 96 -1.06 1.25 4.10
N ASN A 97 -2.37 1.30 3.86
CA ASN A 97 -2.93 0.61 2.69
C ASN A 97 -2.37 1.19 1.39
N PHE A 98 -2.23 2.52 1.33
CA PHE A 98 -1.60 3.21 0.22
C PHE A 98 -0.21 2.66 -0.08
N GLU A 99 0.66 2.58 0.93
CA GLU A 99 2.03 2.07 0.76
C GLU A 99 2.07 0.60 0.31
N LYS A 100 1.16 -0.24 0.81
CA LYS A 100 1.03 -1.65 0.38
C LYS A 100 0.58 -1.76 -1.07
N ASP A 101 -0.31 -0.88 -1.49
CA ASP A 101 -0.80 -0.83 -2.86
C ASP A 101 0.26 -0.21 -3.79
N THR A 102 1.10 0.73 -3.30
CA THR A 102 2.29 1.22 -4.02
C THR A 102 3.29 0.09 -4.32
N ILE A 103 3.49 -0.84 -3.39
CA ILE A 103 4.33 -2.03 -3.61
C ILE A 103 3.77 -2.88 -4.76
N ARG A 104 2.45 -3.10 -4.79
CA ARG A 104 1.78 -3.83 -5.89
C ARG A 104 1.92 -3.10 -7.20
N LEU A 105 1.63 -1.80 -7.22
CA LEU A 105 1.77 -0.96 -8.40
C LEU A 105 3.20 -0.99 -8.97
N THR A 106 4.21 -0.85 -8.12
CA THR A 106 5.63 -0.89 -8.56
C THR A 106 5.98 -2.24 -9.16
N PHE A 107 5.39 -3.32 -8.64
CA PHE A 107 5.58 -4.66 -9.17
C PHE A 107 4.93 -4.82 -10.55
N HIS A 108 3.71 -4.30 -10.74
CA HIS A 108 3.07 -4.22 -12.07
C HIS A 108 3.85 -3.33 -13.04
N LEU A 109 4.46 -2.26 -12.57
CA LEU A 109 5.32 -1.42 -13.40
C LEU A 109 6.53 -2.20 -13.92
N LEU A 110 7.19 -3.00 -13.08
CA LEU A 110 8.30 -3.83 -13.53
C LEU A 110 7.85 -4.81 -14.63
N LEU A 111 6.65 -5.40 -14.49
CA LEU A 111 6.10 -6.25 -15.55
C LEU A 111 5.81 -5.48 -16.83
N LYS A 112 5.17 -4.31 -16.71
CA LYS A 112 4.92 -3.42 -17.86
C LYS A 112 6.21 -3.10 -18.60
N ASP A 113 7.30 -2.87 -17.87
CA ASP A 113 8.62 -2.57 -18.42
C ASP A 113 9.40 -3.82 -18.85
N LYS A 114 8.75 -5.00 -18.85
CA LYS A 114 9.33 -6.32 -19.16
C LYS A 114 10.58 -6.64 -18.33
N MET A 115 10.63 -6.15 -17.10
CA MET A 115 11.68 -6.40 -16.13
C MET A 115 11.27 -7.48 -15.13
N TYR A 116 12.21 -8.35 -14.76
CA TYR A 116 11.97 -9.32 -13.68
C TYR A 116 11.71 -8.61 -12.36
N PRO A 117 10.61 -8.93 -11.65
CA PRO A 117 10.24 -8.23 -10.45
C PRO A 117 10.94 -8.82 -9.21
N THR A 118 12.27 -8.69 -9.18
CA THR A 118 13.11 -9.06 -8.03
C THR A 118 12.91 -8.05 -6.90
N VAL A 119 13.27 -8.43 -5.66
CA VAL A 119 13.16 -7.50 -4.52
C VAL A 119 14.08 -6.29 -4.72
N GLU A 120 15.22 -6.51 -5.36
CA GLU A 120 16.22 -5.51 -5.70
C GLU A 120 15.66 -4.49 -6.71
N ASN A 121 15.11 -4.98 -7.84
CA ASN A 121 14.50 -4.12 -8.86
C ASN A 121 13.26 -3.38 -8.31
N LEU A 122 12.48 -4.05 -7.47
CA LEU A 122 11.31 -3.45 -6.82
C LEU A 122 11.74 -2.32 -5.88
N LEU A 123 12.74 -2.55 -5.03
CA LEU A 123 13.23 -1.53 -4.11
C LEU A 123 13.82 -0.34 -4.86
N SER A 124 14.65 -0.57 -5.88
CA SER A 124 15.26 0.51 -6.65
C SER A 124 14.21 1.35 -7.36
N THR A 125 13.21 0.71 -7.98
CA THR A 125 12.12 1.40 -8.68
C THR A 125 11.23 2.16 -7.69
N LEU A 126 10.89 1.54 -6.57
CA LEU A 126 10.08 2.15 -5.51
C LEU A 126 10.75 3.41 -4.94
N LEU A 127 12.04 3.33 -4.60
CA LEU A 127 12.78 4.46 -4.04
C LEU A 127 13.10 5.55 -5.07
N SER A 128 13.19 5.20 -6.36
CA SER A 128 13.34 6.19 -7.43
C SER A 128 12.09 7.07 -7.60
N GLN A 129 10.90 6.49 -7.41
CA GLN A 129 9.63 7.20 -7.53
C GLN A 129 9.17 7.82 -6.22
N TYR A 130 9.48 7.16 -5.11
CA TYR A 130 9.08 7.55 -3.76
C TYR A 130 10.31 7.50 -2.84
N PRO A 131 11.19 8.53 -2.89
CA PRO A 131 12.42 8.56 -2.08
C PRO A 131 12.16 8.46 -0.57
N GLU A 132 11.00 8.98 -0.13
CA GLU A 132 10.57 8.97 1.28
C GLU A 132 9.80 7.69 1.66
N PHE A 133 9.75 6.67 0.81
CA PHE A 133 9.01 5.43 1.13
C PHE A 133 9.53 4.81 2.45
N PRO A 134 8.66 4.31 3.35
CA PRO A 134 9.10 3.88 4.69
C PRO A 134 10.10 2.72 4.69
N ILE A 135 10.13 1.92 3.62
CA ILE A 135 11.01 0.76 3.50
C ILE A 135 12.20 1.10 2.61
N GLN A 136 13.36 1.14 3.24
CA GLN A 136 14.63 1.50 2.60
C GLN A 136 15.59 0.29 2.49
N SER A 137 15.14 -0.93 2.83
CA SER A 137 16.00 -2.12 2.86
C SER A 137 15.37 -3.32 2.18
N ILE A 138 16.19 -4.08 1.43
CA ILE A 138 15.80 -5.30 0.71
C ILE A 138 15.13 -6.30 1.66
N THR A 139 15.73 -6.53 2.83
CA THR A 139 15.21 -7.50 3.81
C THR A 139 13.83 -7.12 4.33
N SER A 140 13.60 -5.84 4.59
CA SER A 140 12.29 -5.35 5.05
C SER A 140 11.25 -5.44 3.94
N LEU A 141 11.61 -5.05 2.70
CA LEU A 141 10.71 -5.16 1.55
C LEU A 141 10.31 -6.62 1.29
N ARG A 142 11.28 -7.54 1.30
CA ARG A 142 11.03 -8.98 1.14
C ARG A 142 10.04 -9.52 2.17
N ARG A 143 10.14 -9.06 3.42
CA ARG A 143 9.21 -9.47 4.49
C ARG A 143 7.80 -8.95 4.23
N GLU A 144 7.67 -7.68 3.86
CA GLU A 144 6.36 -7.10 3.56
C GLU A 144 5.73 -7.71 2.30
N MET A 145 6.52 -7.97 1.25
CA MET A 145 6.04 -8.70 0.07
C MET A 145 5.47 -10.07 0.47
N LYS A 146 6.16 -10.86 1.30
CA LYS A 146 5.61 -12.12 1.81
C LYS A 146 4.31 -11.93 2.58
N ALA A 147 4.23 -10.89 3.42
CA ALA A 147 3.02 -10.57 4.18
C ALA A 147 1.85 -10.14 3.27
N LEU A 148 2.14 -9.53 2.13
CA LEU A 148 1.16 -9.17 1.11
C LEU A 148 0.71 -10.34 0.22
N GLY A 149 1.33 -11.51 0.38
CA GLY A 149 1.00 -12.74 -0.33
C GLY A 149 1.92 -13.08 -1.50
N PHE A 150 2.94 -12.26 -1.78
CA PHE A 150 3.93 -12.57 -2.80
C PHE A 150 4.76 -13.80 -2.41
N LYS A 151 5.01 -14.67 -3.39
CA LYS A 151 5.78 -15.90 -3.21
C LYS A 151 6.98 -15.89 -4.15
N TYR A 152 8.18 -16.03 -3.60
CA TYR A 152 9.39 -16.23 -4.39
C TYR A 152 9.45 -17.71 -4.83
N ARG A 153 9.46 -17.95 -6.13
CA ARG A 153 9.45 -19.28 -6.75
C ARG A 153 10.41 -19.29 -7.94
N LYS A 154 10.86 -20.47 -8.33
CA LYS A 154 11.49 -20.64 -9.64
C LYS A 154 10.44 -20.28 -10.70
N THR A 155 10.86 -19.55 -11.73
CA THR A 155 10.06 -19.30 -12.92
C THR A 155 9.71 -20.66 -13.54
N ASN A 156 8.46 -21.06 -13.42
CA ASN A 156 7.91 -22.16 -14.21
C ASN A 156 7.05 -21.50 -15.30
N LYS A 157 7.19 -21.96 -16.54
CA LYS A 157 6.46 -21.44 -17.69
C LYS A 157 4.95 -21.39 -17.37
N ALA A 158 4.36 -22.46 -16.85
CA ALA A 158 2.91 -22.61 -16.66
C ALA A 158 2.16 -21.73 -15.62
N LYS A 159 2.77 -20.73 -14.96
CA LYS A 159 2.08 -19.96 -13.88
C LYS A 159 2.43 -18.48 -13.82
N ILE A 160 1.56 -17.61 -14.34
CA ILE A 160 1.65 -16.15 -14.14
C ILE A 160 0.33 -15.54 -13.66
N LEU A 161 -0.20 -16.01 -12.53
CA LEU A 161 -1.31 -15.31 -11.85
C LEU A 161 -0.80 -14.55 -10.63
N MET A 162 -0.89 -13.22 -10.70
CA MET A 162 -0.33 -12.31 -9.70
C MET A 162 -1.38 -11.83 -8.71
N ASP A 163 -2.43 -11.19 -9.22
CA ASP A 163 -3.68 -10.97 -8.52
C ASP A 163 -4.63 -12.12 -8.82
N SER A 164 -5.56 -12.42 -7.92
CA SER A 164 -6.62 -13.36 -8.24
C SER A 164 -7.41 -12.85 -9.45
N VAL A 165 -7.88 -13.76 -10.30
CA VAL A 165 -8.77 -13.45 -11.44
C VAL A 165 -9.93 -12.55 -11.00
N ALA A 166 -10.44 -12.74 -9.78
CA ALA A 166 -11.47 -11.89 -9.20
C ALA A 166 -11.05 -10.42 -9.00
N PHE A 167 -9.80 -10.13 -8.58
CA PHE A 167 -9.32 -8.75 -8.45
C PHE A 167 -8.99 -8.12 -9.80
N GLN A 168 -8.43 -8.90 -10.73
CA GLN A 168 -8.20 -8.45 -12.11
C GLN A 168 -9.52 -8.09 -12.80
N ALA A 169 -10.53 -8.95 -12.69
CA ALA A 169 -11.87 -8.70 -13.23
C ALA A 169 -12.54 -7.45 -12.62
N GLN A 170 -12.41 -7.25 -11.31
CA GLN A 170 -12.90 -6.03 -10.63
C GLN A 170 -12.21 -4.78 -11.18
N ARG A 171 -10.88 -4.84 -11.35
CA ARG A 171 -10.08 -3.73 -11.88
C ARG A 171 -10.43 -3.41 -13.33
N ALA A 172 -10.56 -4.42 -14.19
CA ALA A 172 -11.01 -4.24 -15.57
C ALA A 172 -12.42 -3.64 -15.66
N ALA A 173 -13.36 -4.11 -14.82
CA ALA A 173 -14.71 -3.54 -14.75
C ALA A 173 -14.71 -2.08 -14.28
N TYR A 174 -13.90 -1.75 -13.28
CA TYR A 174 -13.72 -0.38 -12.79
C TYR A 174 -13.16 0.54 -13.89
N PHE A 175 -12.11 0.13 -14.60
CA PHE A 175 -11.53 0.94 -15.68
C PHE A 175 -12.53 1.19 -16.81
N ARG A 176 -13.23 0.15 -17.28
CA ARG A 176 -14.31 0.34 -18.27
C ARG A 176 -15.36 1.33 -17.79
N LYS A 177 -15.76 1.24 -16.52
CA LYS A 177 -16.77 2.13 -15.94
C LYS A 177 -16.29 3.58 -15.87
N ILE A 178 -15.07 3.80 -15.41
CA ILE A 178 -14.49 5.14 -15.30
C ILE A 178 -14.25 5.76 -16.67
N ASP A 179 -13.75 4.99 -17.64
CA ASP A 179 -13.56 5.45 -19.02
C ASP A 179 -14.90 5.83 -19.65
N GLN A 180 -15.96 5.03 -19.44
CA GLN A 180 -17.32 5.37 -19.87
C GLN A 180 -17.82 6.68 -19.26
N LEU A 181 -17.61 6.90 -17.95
CA LEU A 181 -18.04 8.12 -17.28
C LEU A 181 -17.31 9.36 -17.82
N ARG A 182 -16.00 9.23 -18.10
CA ARG A 182 -15.18 10.28 -18.71
C ARG A 182 -15.65 10.60 -20.13
N LEU A 183 -15.89 9.58 -20.96
CA LEU A 183 -16.42 9.74 -22.32
C LEU A 183 -17.78 10.44 -22.34
N ASN A 184 -18.62 10.18 -21.33
CA ASN A 184 -19.92 10.81 -21.18
C ASN A 184 -19.86 12.23 -20.56
N ASN A 185 -18.66 12.80 -20.38
CA ASN A 185 -18.45 14.08 -19.69
C ASN A 185 -19.11 14.14 -18.30
N SER A 186 -19.10 13.02 -17.57
CA SER A 186 -19.63 12.97 -16.19
C SER A 186 -18.65 13.65 -15.23
N ILE A 187 -19.16 14.41 -14.27
CA ILE A 187 -18.34 15.00 -13.20
C ILE A 187 -18.01 13.90 -12.17
N LEU A 188 -16.72 13.71 -11.93
CA LEU A 188 -16.21 12.69 -11.01
C LEU A 188 -15.78 13.34 -9.70
N TYR A 189 -16.37 12.88 -8.61
CA TYR A 189 -15.93 13.19 -7.26
C TYR A 189 -15.33 11.94 -6.62
N TYR A 190 -14.16 12.04 -6.05
CA TYR A 190 -13.49 10.97 -5.32
C TYR A 190 -13.61 11.23 -3.83
N HIS A 191 -14.09 10.25 -3.10
CA HIS A 191 -14.30 10.30 -1.67
C HIS A 191 -13.30 9.41 -0.96
N ASP A 192 -12.87 9.86 0.23
CA ASP A 192 -12.23 9.03 1.23
C ASP A 192 -12.24 9.75 2.59
N GLU A 193 -11.94 9.01 3.65
CA GLU A 193 -11.72 9.57 4.98
C GLU A 193 -10.26 9.50 5.44
N THR A 194 -9.86 10.53 6.19
CA THR A 194 -8.56 10.54 6.85
C THR A 194 -8.69 10.97 8.31
N TRP A 195 -7.67 10.64 9.09
CA TRP A 195 -7.59 11.01 10.51
C TRP A 195 -6.33 11.81 10.76
N LEU A 196 -6.51 12.95 11.44
CA LEU A 196 -5.42 13.75 11.99
C LEU A 196 -5.41 13.61 13.51
N SER A 197 -4.23 13.38 14.07
CA SER A 197 -4.10 13.28 15.52
C SER A 197 -3.73 14.65 16.10
N ARG A 198 -4.22 14.98 17.30
CA ARG A 198 -3.81 16.17 18.05
C ARG A 198 -2.29 16.30 18.13
N ASN A 199 -1.61 15.17 18.34
CA ASN A 199 -0.17 15.09 18.51
C ASN A 199 0.56 14.70 17.21
N GLU A 200 0.00 15.02 16.04
CA GLU A 200 0.66 14.76 14.77
C GLU A 200 1.97 15.58 14.68
N GLU A 201 3.12 14.92 14.54
CA GLU A 201 4.45 15.55 14.57
C GLU A 201 5.39 14.94 13.52
N LYS A 202 6.47 15.65 13.17
CA LYS A 202 7.53 15.07 12.33
C LYS A 202 8.15 13.85 13.01
N ALA A 203 8.28 12.75 12.26
CA ALA A 203 8.87 11.51 12.77
C ALA A 203 10.39 11.59 12.99
N VAL A 204 11.07 12.47 12.24
CA VAL A 204 12.52 12.65 12.31
C VAL A 204 12.82 14.14 12.47
N VAL A 205 13.50 14.48 13.56
CA VAL A 205 14.00 15.82 13.87
C VAL A 205 15.38 15.69 14.50
N TRP A 206 16.17 16.75 14.45
CA TRP A 206 17.47 16.81 15.12
C TRP A 206 17.27 17.11 16.60
N PHE A 207 18.05 16.44 17.44
CA PHE A 207 18.15 16.69 18.88
C PHE A 207 19.60 17.00 19.21
N ASP A 208 19.82 17.80 20.25
CA ASP A 208 21.16 17.89 20.83
C ASP A 208 21.51 16.64 21.64
N ASP A 209 22.76 16.56 22.11
CA ASP A 209 23.27 15.43 22.90
C ASP A 209 22.51 15.22 24.23
N GLN A 210 21.73 16.22 24.66
CA GLN A 210 20.93 16.19 25.88
C GLN A 210 19.45 15.86 25.59
N GLY A 211 19.07 15.68 24.32
CA GLY A 211 17.70 15.37 23.89
C GLY A 211 16.78 16.59 23.79
N TYR A 212 17.30 17.81 23.92
CA TYR A 212 16.54 19.02 23.66
C TYR A 212 16.39 19.23 22.14
N GLY A 213 15.20 19.67 21.73
CA GLY A 213 14.81 19.77 20.31
C GLY A 213 13.44 19.15 20.02
N ARG A 214 12.88 18.37 20.96
CA ARG A 214 11.49 17.92 20.85
C ARG A 214 10.54 19.04 21.24
N LEU A 215 9.64 19.39 20.33
CA LEU A 215 8.58 20.39 20.59
C LEU A 215 7.49 19.86 21.53
N ARG A 216 7.29 18.54 21.58
CA ARG A 216 6.22 17.89 22.33
C ARG A 216 6.73 17.10 23.54
N ASN A 217 6.09 17.32 24.68
CA ASN A 217 6.39 16.63 25.93
C ASN A 217 5.43 15.45 26.25
N SER A 218 4.29 15.35 25.55
CA SER A 218 3.29 14.30 25.78
C SER A 218 3.62 12.99 25.02
N GLN A 219 3.10 11.87 25.51
CA GLN A 219 3.19 10.56 24.86
C GLN A 219 1.86 10.18 24.18
N GLY A 220 1.91 9.39 23.11
CA GLY A 220 0.72 8.93 22.36
C GLY A 220 0.17 9.92 21.33
N LYS A 221 -0.84 9.48 20.55
CA LYS A 221 -1.44 10.26 19.44
C LYS A 221 -2.42 11.35 19.90
N GLY A 222 -2.99 11.22 21.10
CA GLY A 222 -4.05 12.12 21.59
C GLY A 222 -5.39 11.93 20.86
N GLN A 223 -6.32 12.86 21.09
CA GLN A 223 -7.61 12.93 20.38
C GLN A 223 -7.38 13.02 18.87
N ARG A 224 -8.38 12.59 18.09
CA ARG A 224 -8.32 12.59 16.63
C ARG A 224 -9.44 13.42 16.03
N LEU A 225 -9.12 14.01 14.89
CA LEU A 225 -10.06 14.64 13.97
C LEU A 225 -10.29 13.65 12.83
N ALA A 226 -11.54 13.29 12.55
CA ALA A 226 -11.91 12.61 11.32
C ALA A 226 -12.30 13.65 10.28
N ILE A 227 -11.86 13.44 9.04
CA ILE A 227 -12.16 14.29 7.90
C ILE A 227 -12.70 13.40 6.80
N SER A 228 -13.92 13.69 6.34
CA SER A 228 -14.53 13.09 5.15
C SER A 228 -14.70 14.19 4.10
N ALA A 229 -14.20 13.95 2.89
CA ALA A 229 -14.22 14.96 1.84
C ALA A 229 -14.44 14.36 0.46
N LEU A 230 -14.87 15.21 -0.46
CA LEU A 230 -14.91 14.93 -1.89
C LEU A 230 -13.83 15.74 -2.60
N LEU A 231 -13.11 15.10 -3.53
CA LEU A 231 -12.11 15.71 -4.39
C LEU A 231 -12.55 15.60 -5.85
N SER A 232 -12.48 16.70 -6.59
CA SER A 232 -12.65 16.73 -8.05
C SER A 232 -11.42 17.34 -8.71
N GLN A 233 -11.40 17.43 -10.05
CA GLN A 233 -10.36 18.16 -10.78
C GLN A 233 -10.29 19.66 -10.40
N ASN A 234 -11.36 20.20 -9.80
CA ASN A 234 -11.40 21.60 -9.35
C ASN A 234 -10.92 21.79 -7.89
N GLY A 235 -10.40 20.74 -7.25
CA GLY A 235 -10.02 20.77 -5.84
C GLY A 235 -11.03 20.09 -4.91
N PHE A 236 -10.81 20.26 -3.61
CA PHE A 236 -11.70 19.73 -2.58
C PHE A 236 -13.04 20.46 -2.60
N HIS A 237 -14.12 19.70 -2.51
CA HIS A 237 -15.46 20.25 -2.43
C HIS A 237 -15.79 20.66 -0.99
N LEU A 238 -15.46 21.90 -0.64
CA LEU A 238 -15.55 22.40 0.74
C LEU A 238 -16.97 22.42 1.31
N ARG A 239 -18.01 22.52 0.47
CA ARG A 239 -19.41 22.56 0.93
C ARG A 239 -19.94 21.21 1.43
N SER A 240 -19.32 20.10 1.02
CA SER A 240 -19.65 18.77 1.54
C SER A 240 -18.62 18.25 2.54
N LEU A 241 -17.70 19.12 3.00
CA LEU A 241 -16.67 18.74 3.93
C LEU A 241 -17.30 18.40 5.28
N ASP A 242 -16.89 17.27 5.85
CA ASP A 242 -17.33 16.85 7.19
C ASP A 242 -16.09 16.60 8.06
N ILE A 243 -15.97 17.40 9.10
CA ILE A 243 -14.85 17.39 10.04
C ILE A 243 -15.44 17.27 11.44
N PHE A 244 -15.06 16.22 12.16
CA PHE A 244 -15.57 16.00 13.52
C PHE A 244 -14.54 15.34 14.44
N LYS A 245 -14.70 15.62 15.73
CA LYS A 245 -13.83 15.12 16.80
C LYS A 245 -14.22 13.68 17.13
N CYS A 246 -13.20 12.83 17.28
CA CYS A 246 -13.35 11.42 17.63
C CYS A 246 -12.88 11.23 19.06
N ASP A 247 -13.82 11.16 20.00
CA ASP A 247 -13.51 10.95 21.42
C ASP A 247 -13.28 9.48 21.76
N GLU A 248 -13.84 8.55 20.97
CA GLU A 248 -13.62 7.09 21.09
C GLU A 248 -13.15 6.45 19.78
N VAL A 249 -12.50 5.29 19.90
CA VAL A 249 -12.09 4.46 18.76
C VAL A 249 -13.36 3.96 18.06
N HIS A 250 -13.63 4.42 16.83
CA HIS A 250 -14.75 4.07 15.94
C HIS A 250 -15.95 5.05 15.87
N SER A 251 -15.70 6.34 15.77
CA SER A 251 -16.75 7.37 15.56
C SER A 251 -17.41 7.39 14.17
N MET A 252 -16.86 6.71 13.15
CA MET A 252 -17.50 6.60 11.83
C MET A 252 -18.36 5.33 11.78
N ASP A 253 -19.69 5.52 11.77
CA ASP A 253 -20.66 4.44 11.55
C ASP A 253 -21.38 4.60 10.21
N SER A 254 -22.03 3.52 9.75
CA SER A 254 -22.76 3.53 8.48
C SER A 254 -23.91 4.55 8.43
N ASN A 255 -24.50 4.92 9.56
CA ASN A 255 -25.64 5.85 9.57
C ASN A 255 -25.15 7.29 9.38
N HIS A 256 -24.05 7.66 10.04
CA HIS A 256 -23.39 8.94 9.83
C HIS A 256 -22.99 9.09 8.36
N PHE A 257 -22.33 8.07 7.79
CA PHE A 257 -21.90 8.11 6.39
C PHE A 257 -23.08 8.25 5.40
N VAL A 258 -24.18 7.53 5.62
CA VAL A 258 -25.37 7.64 4.77
C VAL A 258 -26.02 9.02 4.86
N THR A 259 -26.04 9.61 6.06
CA THR A 259 -26.58 10.96 6.30
C THR A 259 -25.71 12.02 5.62
N TRP A 260 -24.39 11.90 5.75
CA TRP A 260 -23.43 12.74 5.05
C TRP A 260 -23.57 12.62 3.53
N MET A 261 -23.68 11.39 3.00
CA MET A 261 -23.86 11.15 1.56
C MET A 261 -25.15 11.79 1.02
N ASP A 262 -26.27 11.72 1.76
CA ASP A 262 -27.53 12.37 1.37
C ASP A 262 -27.36 13.89 1.25
N SER A 263 -26.73 14.51 2.25
CA SER A 263 -26.43 15.95 2.28
C SER A 263 -25.48 16.37 1.15
N ALA A 264 -24.39 15.61 0.96
CA ALA A 264 -23.40 15.86 -0.09
C ALA A 264 -24.03 15.71 -1.49
N ALA A 265 -24.81 14.65 -1.72
CA ALA A 265 -25.49 14.42 -3.00
C ALA A 265 -26.53 15.50 -3.32
N SER A 266 -27.30 15.92 -2.32
CA SER A 266 -28.24 17.05 -2.44
C SER A 266 -27.53 18.34 -2.82
N THR A 267 -26.43 18.64 -2.14
CA THR A 267 -25.58 19.82 -2.39
C THR A 267 -25.03 19.81 -3.81
N LEU A 268 -24.38 18.72 -4.22
CA LEU A 268 -23.85 18.56 -5.59
C LEU A 268 -24.95 18.69 -6.65
N ARG A 269 -26.15 18.13 -6.40
CA ARG A 269 -27.26 18.24 -7.34
C ARG A 269 -27.78 19.66 -7.47
N SER A 270 -27.84 20.41 -6.37
CA SER A 270 -28.22 21.83 -6.37
C SER A 270 -27.24 22.66 -7.21
N GLU A 271 -25.95 22.37 -7.12
CA GLU A 271 -24.88 23.11 -7.80
C GLU A 271 -24.80 22.84 -9.30
N HIS A 272 -24.89 21.57 -9.69
CA HIS A 272 -24.67 21.14 -11.08
C HIS A 272 -25.96 21.05 -11.91
N GLY A 273 -27.14 21.20 -11.27
CA GLY A 273 -28.44 21.05 -11.93
C GLY A 273 -28.79 19.60 -12.27
N LYS A 274 -30.02 19.34 -12.73
CA LYS A 274 -30.58 17.97 -12.90
C LYS A 274 -30.02 17.16 -14.07
N THR A 275 -29.52 17.83 -15.11
CA THR A 275 -29.08 17.21 -16.37
C THR A 275 -27.67 16.67 -16.30
N THR A 276 -26.82 17.25 -15.45
CA THR A 276 -25.42 16.87 -15.30
C THR A 276 -25.29 15.46 -14.73
N LYS A 277 -24.49 14.62 -15.39
CA LYS A 277 -24.13 13.29 -14.90
C LYS A 277 -23.01 13.42 -13.88
N ILE A 278 -23.21 12.86 -12.70
CA ILE A 278 -22.28 12.94 -11.58
C ILE A 278 -22.05 11.52 -11.07
N ALA A 279 -20.80 11.18 -10.81
CA ALA A 279 -20.43 9.95 -10.12
C ALA A 279 -19.55 10.27 -8.91
N ILE A 280 -19.82 9.58 -7.81
CA ILE A 280 -18.98 9.61 -6.61
C ILE A 280 -18.25 8.26 -6.52
N ILE A 281 -16.93 8.32 -6.51
CA ILE A 281 -16.04 7.18 -6.40
C ILE A 281 -15.69 7.01 -4.92
N ILE A 282 -15.96 5.83 -4.35
CA ILE A 282 -15.71 5.51 -2.93
C ILE A 282 -14.85 4.23 -2.81
N ASP A 283 -14.30 3.99 -1.63
CA ASP A 283 -13.60 2.74 -1.30
C ASP A 283 -14.58 1.59 -0.94
N ASN A 284 -14.03 0.41 -0.63
CA ASN A 284 -14.84 -0.74 -0.18
C ASN A 284 -14.89 -0.92 1.34
N ALA A 285 -14.81 0.16 2.11
CA ALA A 285 -14.96 0.08 3.56
C ALA A 285 -16.29 -0.56 3.94
N LYS A 286 -16.30 -1.26 5.09
CA LYS A 286 -17.50 -1.99 5.54
C LYS A 286 -18.68 -1.05 5.75
N TRP A 287 -18.44 0.16 6.24
CA TRP A 287 -19.51 1.11 6.54
C TRP A 287 -20.13 1.72 5.28
N HIS A 288 -19.37 1.84 4.17
CA HIS A 288 -19.87 2.22 2.84
C HIS A 288 -20.78 1.16 2.21
N ASN A 289 -20.62 -0.10 2.63
CA ASN A 289 -21.26 -1.26 2.02
C ASN A 289 -22.37 -1.85 2.90
N LYS A 290 -23.08 -1.00 3.67
CA LYS A 290 -24.28 -1.42 4.39
C LYS A 290 -25.40 -1.73 3.41
N LEU A 291 -25.83 -2.99 3.40
CA LEU A 291 -26.92 -3.46 2.53
C LEU A 291 -28.25 -2.84 2.93
N THR A 292 -29.14 -2.70 1.95
CA THR A 292 -30.54 -2.41 2.22
C THR A 292 -31.20 -3.58 2.97
N PRO A 293 -32.24 -3.34 3.79
CA PRO A 293 -32.97 -4.42 4.46
C PRO A 293 -33.52 -5.47 3.47
N GLU A 294 -33.82 -5.05 2.24
CA GLU A 294 -34.30 -5.92 1.16
C GLU A 294 -33.19 -6.83 0.60
N SER A 295 -31.93 -6.38 0.64
CA SER A 295 -30.77 -7.13 0.15
C SER A 295 -29.99 -7.88 1.25
N GLU A 296 -30.32 -7.65 2.53
CA GLU A 296 -29.56 -8.23 3.64
C GLU A 296 -29.79 -9.75 3.76
N PRO A 297 -28.72 -10.56 3.75
CA PRO A 297 -28.84 -12.00 3.93
C PRO A 297 -29.20 -12.35 5.38
N PRO A 298 -29.98 -13.42 5.62
CA PRO A 298 -30.25 -13.89 6.97
C PRO A 298 -28.95 -14.32 7.66
N LYS A 299 -28.79 -13.92 8.93
CA LYS A 299 -27.59 -14.23 9.72
C LYS A 299 -27.81 -15.46 10.58
N ARG A 300 -26.74 -16.22 10.83
CA ARG A 300 -26.77 -17.38 11.74
C ARG A 300 -27.19 -16.99 13.16
N SER A 301 -27.04 -15.73 13.56
CA SER A 301 -27.51 -15.21 14.84
C SER A 301 -29.03 -14.97 14.91
N TRP A 302 -29.75 -14.89 13.78
CA TRP A 302 -31.19 -14.64 13.77
C TRP A 302 -31.99 -15.81 14.36
N LYS A 303 -33.15 -15.52 14.97
CA LYS A 303 -34.08 -16.59 15.37
C LYS A 303 -34.62 -17.31 14.13
N LYS A 304 -34.96 -18.61 14.25
CA LYS A 304 -35.50 -19.42 13.13
C LYS A 304 -36.70 -18.72 12.47
N GLN A 305 -37.59 -18.13 13.28
CA GLN A 305 -38.76 -17.40 12.80
C GLN A 305 -38.40 -16.21 11.90
N LEU A 306 -37.39 -15.39 12.26
CA LEU A 306 -36.99 -14.25 11.43
C LEU A 306 -36.47 -14.67 10.05
N ILE A 307 -35.83 -15.85 9.96
CA ILE A 307 -35.35 -16.41 8.70
C ILE A 307 -36.55 -16.93 7.88
N ALA A 308 -37.52 -17.56 8.54
CA ALA A 308 -38.78 -17.97 7.92
C ALA A 308 -39.60 -16.76 7.41
N ASP A 309 -39.67 -15.68 8.17
CA ASP A 309 -40.30 -14.42 7.77
C ASP A 309 -39.58 -13.83 6.55
N TRP A 310 -38.24 -13.83 6.56
CA TRP A 310 -37.43 -13.37 5.42
C TRP A 310 -37.74 -14.13 4.12
N LEU A 311 -37.90 -15.45 4.21
CA LEU A 311 -38.30 -16.32 3.08
C LEU A 311 -39.74 -16.03 2.65
N THR A 312 -40.66 -15.88 3.60
CA THR A 312 -42.08 -15.59 3.36
C THR A 312 -42.27 -14.25 2.66
N THR A 313 -41.61 -13.19 3.12
CA THR A 313 -41.64 -11.86 2.47
C THR A 313 -41.17 -11.92 1.02
N ARG A 314 -40.25 -12.84 0.71
CA ARG A 314 -39.72 -13.06 -0.66
C ARG A 314 -40.48 -14.13 -1.43
N LYS A 315 -41.60 -14.63 -0.90
CA LYS A 315 -42.44 -15.66 -1.50
C LYS A 315 -41.67 -16.96 -1.82
N ILE A 316 -40.63 -17.26 -1.05
CA ILE A 316 -39.85 -18.50 -1.17
C ILE A 316 -40.53 -19.57 -0.31
N LYS A 317 -40.93 -20.68 -0.94
CA LYS A 317 -41.56 -21.81 -0.24
C LYS A 317 -40.55 -22.54 0.63
N TYR A 318 -40.95 -22.89 1.85
CA TYR A 318 -40.16 -23.72 2.76
C TYR A 318 -41.09 -24.60 3.59
N GLU A 319 -40.56 -25.70 4.12
CA GLU A 319 -41.32 -26.63 4.95
C GLU A 319 -41.15 -26.31 6.44
N LEU A 320 -42.22 -26.45 7.23
CA LEU A 320 -42.21 -26.09 8.66
C LEU A 320 -41.20 -26.91 9.49
N TYR A 321 -40.94 -28.16 9.07
CA TYR A 321 -39.99 -29.06 9.72
C TYR A 321 -38.52 -28.67 9.46
N MET A 322 -38.24 -27.86 8.43
CA MET A 322 -36.86 -27.47 8.09
C MET A 322 -36.15 -26.84 9.29
N THR A 323 -34.96 -27.31 9.57
CA THR A 323 -34.05 -26.76 10.57
C THR A 323 -33.62 -25.34 10.19
N LYS A 324 -33.11 -24.59 11.17
CA LYS A 324 -32.55 -23.26 10.92
C LYS A 324 -31.42 -23.28 9.88
N ALA A 325 -30.62 -24.36 9.83
CA ALA A 325 -29.54 -24.50 8.87
C ALA A 325 -30.08 -24.65 7.43
N GLU A 326 -31.11 -25.48 7.24
CA GLU A 326 -31.77 -25.66 5.94
C GLU A 326 -32.44 -24.37 5.47
N LEU A 327 -33.11 -23.62 6.36
CA LEU A 327 -33.69 -22.32 6.00
C LEU A 327 -32.63 -21.29 5.58
N ILE A 328 -31.48 -21.27 6.24
CA ILE A 328 -30.35 -20.42 5.85
C ILE A 328 -29.83 -20.85 4.48
N GLN A 329 -29.57 -22.14 4.27
CA GLN A 329 -29.08 -22.65 2.99
C GLN A 329 -30.03 -22.28 1.84
N LEU A 330 -31.34 -22.45 2.05
CA LEU A 330 -32.37 -22.08 1.09
C LEU A 330 -32.36 -20.57 0.80
N ALA A 331 -32.23 -19.73 1.84
CA ALA A 331 -32.14 -18.29 1.67
C ALA A 331 -30.88 -17.86 0.90
N PHE A 332 -29.73 -18.52 1.15
CA PHE A 332 -28.48 -18.25 0.44
C PHE A 332 -28.56 -18.61 -1.06
N ALA A 333 -29.34 -19.63 -1.42
CA ALA A 333 -29.60 -19.99 -2.82
C ALA A 333 -30.49 -18.96 -3.56
N HIS A 334 -31.22 -18.12 -2.83
CA HIS A 334 -32.17 -17.13 -3.36
C HIS A 334 -31.78 -15.70 -2.99
N LEU A 335 -30.49 -15.41 -2.79
CA LEU A 335 -30.05 -14.07 -2.46
C LEU A 335 -30.34 -13.12 -3.62
N PRO A 336 -30.97 -11.96 -3.36
CA PRO A 336 -31.12 -10.93 -4.37
C PRO A 336 -29.74 -10.32 -4.71
N PRO A 337 -29.64 -9.59 -5.83
CA PRO A 337 -28.52 -8.71 -6.09
C PRO A 337 -28.27 -7.78 -4.89
N LYS A 338 -27.01 -7.49 -4.59
CA LYS A 338 -26.66 -6.62 -3.47
C LYS A 338 -27.04 -5.17 -3.80
N GLU A 339 -27.95 -4.61 -3.03
CA GLU A 339 -28.18 -3.17 -3.01
C GLU A 339 -27.63 -2.56 -1.72
N PHE A 340 -26.94 -1.43 -1.86
CA PHE A 340 -26.35 -0.69 -0.74
C PHE A 340 -27.16 0.57 -0.44
N LEU A 341 -27.27 0.93 0.84
CA LEU A 341 -28.02 2.10 1.28
C LEU A 341 -27.49 3.40 0.69
N VAL A 342 -26.16 3.52 0.59
CA VAL A 342 -25.46 4.70 0.04
C VAL A 342 -25.86 4.91 -1.42
N ASP A 343 -25.87 3.85 -2.22
CA ASP A 343 -26.25 3.87 -3.64
C ASP A 343 -27.73 4.26 -3.80
N LYS A 344 -28.60 3.71 -2.96
CA LYS A 344 -30.03 4.05 -2.94
C LYS A 344 -30.29 5.50 -2.54
N VAL A 345 -29.43 6.08 -1.71
CA VAL A 345 -29.51 7.49 -1.31
C VAL A 345 -29.00 8.39 -2.44
N ALA A 346 -27.83 8.12 -2.99
CA ALA A 346 -27.25 8.89 -4.09
C ALA A 346 -28.13 8.85 -5.36
N SER A 347 -28.77 7.71 -5.65
CA SER A 347 -29.62 7.56 -6.84
C SER A 347 -30.86 8.46 -6.83
N LYS A 348 -31.38 8.84 -5.66
CA LYS A 348 -32.46 9.85 -5.53
C LYS A 348 -32.08 11.18 -6.18
N TYR A 349 -30.79 11.48 -6.19
CA TYR A 349 -30.22 12.68 -6.79
C TYR A 349 -29.63 12.43 -8.18
N ASN A 350 -29.93 11.29 -8.84
CA ASN A 350 -29.32 10.91 -10.13
C ASN A 350 -27.77 10.94 -10.08
N ILE A 351 -27.21 10.58 -8.93
CA ILE A 351 -25.76 10.45 -8.72
C ILE A 351 -25.44 8.96 -8.65
N GLU A 352 -24.44 8.54 -9.43
CA GLU A 352 -23.97 7.17 -9.44
C GLU A 352 -22.85 6.96 -8.42
N ILE A 353 -22.88 5.84 -7.68
CA ILE A 353 -21.78 5.42 -6.82
C ILE A 353 -20.93 4.41 -7.55
N VAL A 354 -19.62 4.65 -7.61
CA VAL A 354 -18.62 3.73 -8.16
C VAL A 354 -17.66 3.34 -7.06
N ARG A 355 -17.31 2.06 -6.97
CA ARG A 355 -16.33 1.58 -5.98
C ARG A 355 -15.01 1.32 -6.68
N ILE A 356 -13.90 1.82 -6.11
CA ILE A 356 -12.56 1.42 -6.59
C ILE A 356 -12.36 -0.10 -6.37
N PRO A 357 -11.45 -0.75 -7.09
CA PRO A 357 -11.14 -2.16 -6.86
C PRO A 357 -10.58 -2.38 -5.45
N VAL A 358 -10.90 -3.52 -4.84
CA VAL A 358 -10.40 -3.87 -3.49
C VAL A 358 -8.86 -3.95 -3.51
N LYS A 359 -8.19 -3.34 -2.52
CA LYS A 359 -6.70 -3.22 -2.43
C LYS A 359 -6.06 -2.41 -3.57
N HIS A 360 -6.74 -1.35 -4.02
CA HIS A 360 -6.24 -0.43 -5.04
C HIS A 360 -6.50 1.03 -4.67
N CYS A 361 -6.25 1.42 -3.41
CA CYS A 361 -6.42 2.82 -2.97
C CYS A 361 -5.48 3.79 -3.71
N VAL A 362 -4.41 3.30 -4.34
CA VAL A 362 -3.58 4.08 -5.27
C VAL A 362 -4.42 4.71 -6.40
N LEU A 363 -5.51 4.06 -6.82
CA LEU A 363 -6.46 4.59 -7.83
C LEU A 363 -7.37 5.70 -7.30
N ASN A 364 -7.24 6.11 -6.04
CA ASN A 364 -8.00 7.19 -5.44
C ASN A 364 -7.12 8.45 -5.29
N PRO A 365 -7.33 9.51 -6.11
CA PRO A 365 -6.47 10.69 -6.11
C PRO A 365 -6.49 11.47 -4.78
N ILE A 366 -7.55 11.32 -3.98
CA ILE A 366 -7.67 12.00 -2.69
C ILE A 366 -6.60 11.55 -1.68
N GLU A 367 -6.08 10.33 -1.81
CA GLU A 367 -5.01 9.79 -0.97
C GLU A 367 -3.72 10.60 -1.09
N LEU A 368 -3.45 11.18 -2.27
CA LEU A 368 -2.32 12.11 -2.47
C LEU A 368 -2.54 13.42 -1.72
N GLY A 369 -3.76 13.94 -1.75
CA GLY A 369 -4.17 15.10 -0.95
C GLY A 369 -4.06 14.85 0.55
N TRP A 370 -4.39 13.65 1.02
CA TRP A 370 -4.23 13.21 2.42
C TRP A 370 -2.79 13.07 2.86
N SER A 371 -1.93 12.54 1.99
CA SER A 371 -0.49 12.50 2.23
C SER A 371 0.07 13.92 2.41
N GLY A 372 -0.29 14.84 1.50
CA GLY A 372 0.09 16.24 1.57
C GLY A 372 -0.40 16.92 2.86
N LEU A 373 -1.69 16.76 3.19
CA LEU A 373 -2.30 17.30 4.41
C LEU A 373 -1.56 16.84 5.67
N LYS A 374 -1.33 15.55 5.81
CA LYS A 374 -0.63 14.98 6.98
C LYS A 374 0.78 15.56 7.10
N ASN A 375 1.48 15.70 5.98
CA ASN A 375 2.83 16.27 5.97
C ASN A 375 2.84 17.77 6.28
N TYR A 376 1.85 18.52 5.80
CA TYR A 376 1.66 19.94 6.14
C TYR A 376 1.43 20.11 7.64
N VAL A 377 0.48 19.37 8.21
CA VAL A 377 0.17 19.42 9.65
C VAL A 377 1.39 19.04 10.48
N ARG A 378 2.11 17.96 10.15
CA ARG A 378 3.34 17.55 10.88
C ARG A 378 4.42 18.63 10.91
N ARG A 379 4.48 19.47 9.87
CA ARG A 379 5.47 20.55 9.75
C ARG A 379 5.09 21.78 10.59
N GLN A 380 3.80 22.06 10.72
CA GLN A 380 3.29 23.30 11.33
C GLN A 380 2.72 23.09 12.75
N ASN A 381 2.40 21.86 13.15
CA ASN A 381 1.80 21.57 14.45
C ASN A 381 2.83 21.71 15.59
N VAL A 382 2.91 22.91 16.17
CA VAL A 382 3.83 23.24 17.27
C VAL A 382 3.16 23.30 18.64
N HIS A 383 1.86 23.56 18.67
CA HIS A 383 1.07 23.71 19.90
C HIS A 383 0.41 22.40 20.35
N PHE A 384 0.28 21.43 19.43
CA PHE A 384 -0.32 20.12 19.70
C PHE A 384 -1.70 20.24 20.33
N SER A 385 -2.53 21.15 19.80
CA SER A 385 -3.94 21.28 20.16
C SER A 385 -4.81 20.80 18.99
N LEU A 386 -5.99 20.27 19.30
CA LEU A 386 -6.89 19.77 18.27
C LEU A 386 -7.47 20.90 17.41
N ASN A 387 -7.65 22.08 18.00
CA ASN A 387 -8.14 23.27 17.29
C ASN A 387 -7.11 23.76 16.27
N ASP A 388 -5.81 23.76 16.61
CA ASP A 388 -4.76 24.15 15.65
C ASP A 388 -4.68 23.15 14.49
N VAL A 389 -4.80 21.85 14.79
CA VAL A 389 -4.84 20.80 13.76
C VAL A 389 -6.06 20.98 12.84
N GLU A 390 -7.22 21.33 13.39
CA GLU A 390 -8.43 21.62 12.63
C GLU A 390 -8.26 22.89 11.76
N GLN A 391 -7.63 23.95 12.28
CA GLN A 391 -7.32 25.15 11.51
C GLN A 391 -6.37 24.83 10.34
N LEU A 392 -5.25 24.16 10.61
CA LEU A 392 -4.28 23.75 9.58
C LEU A 392 -4.93 22.84 8.51
N CYS A 393 -5.89 22.01 8.92
CA CYS A 393 -6.67 21.19 8.00
C CYS A 393 -7.52 22.04 7.06
N ASN A 394 -8.28 23.00 7.60
CA ASN A 394 -9.11 23.89 6.80
C ASN A 394 -8.27 24.75 5.84
N GLU A 395 -7.12 25.27 6.30
CA GLU A 395 -6.17 26.02 5.47
C GLU A 395 -5.67 25.20 4.27
N TRP A 396 -5.24 23.96 4.51
CA TRP A 396 -4.74 23.07 3.46
C TRP A 396 -5.83 22.73 2.45
N LEU A 397 -7.03 22.38 2.93
CA LEU A 397 -8.16 22.02 2.07
C LEU A 397 -8.59 23.19 1.18
N ALA A 398 -8.66 24.40 1.74
CA ALA A 398 -9.03 25.61 1.01
C ALA A 398 -7.94 26.07 0.02
N ALA A 399 -6.66 25.80 0.32
CA ALA A 399 -5.54 26.14 -0.57
C ALA A 399 -5.39 25.18 -1.77
N CYS A 400 -6.15 24.09 -1.82
CA CYS A 400 -6.08 23.12 -2.91
C CYS A 400 -6.74 23.67 -4.19
N THR A 401 -5.92 24.28 -5.05
CA THR A 401 -6.35 24.79 -6.36
C THR A 401 -6.60 23.68 -7.40
N PRO A 402 -7.28 23.99 -8.52
CA PRO A 402 -7.46 23.06 -9.63
C PRO A 402 -6.13 22.52 -10.21
N GLU A 403 -5.04 23.29 -10.17
CA GLU A 403 -3.72 22.86 -10.63
C GLU A 403 -3.15 21.75 -9.74
N HIS A 404 -3.26 21.90 -8.41
CA HIS A 404 -2.86 20.87 -7.47
C HIS A 404 -3.68 19.59 -7.67
N ALA A 405 -5.01 19.73 -7.77
CA ALA A 405 -5.90 18.61 -8.00
C ALA A 405 -5.59 17.91 -9.33
N SER A 406 -5.42 18.65 -10.41
CA SER A 406 -5.05 18.12 -11.73
C SER A 406 -3.77 17.29 -11.66
N GLY A 407 -2.78 17.70 -10.86
CA GLY A 407 -1.58 16.90 -10.59
C GLY A 407 -1.87 15.54 -9.94
N TYR A 408 -2.79 15.49 -8.97
CA TYR A 408 -3.23 14.24 -8.33
C TYR A 408 -3.92 13.31 -9.33
N PHE A 409 -4.83 13.85 -10.15
CA PHE A 409 -5.54 13.07 -11.17
C PHE A 409 -4.58 12.56 -12.26
N ALA A 410 -3.65 13.40 -12.73
CA ALA A 410 -2.63 12.99 -13.69
C ALA A 410 -1.76 11.84 -13.16
N HIS A 411 -1.41 11.88 -11.86
CA HIS A 411 -0.71 10.77 -11.22
C HIS A 411 -1.53 9.48 -11.28
N VAL A 412 -2.82 9.53 -10.92
CA VAL A 412 -3.70 8.36 -10.94
C VAL A 412 -3.90 7.83 -12.37
N TYR A 413 -4.06 8.68 -13.38
CA TYR A 413 -4.15 8.23 -14.77
C TYR A 413 -2.92 7.44 -15.21
N LYS A 414 -1.72 7.88 -14.80
CA LYS A 414 -0.50 7.10 -15.05
C LYS A 414 -0.55 5.72 -14.41
N GLN A 415 -1.10 5.62 -13.19
CA GLN A 415 -1.24 4.33 -12.51
C GLN A 415 -2.27 3.42 -13.17
N GLU A 416 -3.41 3.96 -13.61
CA GLU A 416 -4.41 3.23 -14.39
C GLU A 416 -3.76 2.58 -15.63
N GLU A 417 -2.98 3.35 -16.38
CA GLU A 417 -2.27 2.85 -17.56
C GLU A 417 -1.19 1.82 -17.23
N ILE A 418 -0.55 1.92 -16.05
CA ILE A 418 0.36 0.88 -15.57
C ILE A 418 -0.40 -0.45 -15.38
N PHE A 419 -1.53 -0.43 -14.68
CA PHE A 419 -2.33 -1.63 -14.47
C PHE A 419 -2.88 -2.19 -15.78
N LYS A 420 -3.48 -1.36 -16.64
CA LYS A 420 -4.03 -1.79 -17.93
C LYS A 420 -2.97 -2.49 -18.80
N THR A 421 -1.78 -1.90 -18.89
CA THR A 421 -0.68 -2.48 -19.70
C THR A 421 -0.15 -3.76 -19.08
N ALA A 422 0.05 -3.78 -17.75
CA ALA A 422 0.57 -4.95 -17.06
C ALA A 422 -0.41 -6.12 -17.11
N ASP A 423 -1.71 -5.87 -16.97
CA ASP A 423 -2.75 -6.90 -17.04
C ASP A 423 -2.82 -7.51 -18.44
N LYS A 424 -2.78 -6.68 -19.48
CA LYS A 424 -2.73 -7.16 -20.87
C LYS A 424 -1.47 -8.00 -21.14
N TYR A 425 -0.32 -7.56 -20.65
CA TYR A 425 0.93 -8.31 -20.82
C TYR A 425 0.89 -9.66 -20.11
N VAL A 426 0.23 -9.76 -18.95
CA VAL A 426 0.04 -11.04 -18.26
C VAL A 426 -0.86 -11.97 -19.07
N GLU A 427 -1.96 -11.47 -19.62
CA GLU A 427 -2.87 -12.22 -20.50
C GLU A 427 -2.14 -12.75 -21.74
N GLU A 428 -1.35 -11.90 -22.42
CA GLU A 428 -0.52 -12.29 -23.57
C GLU A 428 0.46 -13.43 -23.23
N ILE A 429 1.10 -13.40 -22.06
CA ILE A 429 1.98 -14.50 -21.65
C ILE A 429 1.17 -15.76 -21.29
N GLU A 430 0.00 -15.63 -20.67
CA GLU A 430 -0.85 -16.79 -20.35
C GLU A 430 -1.29 -17.51 -21.63
N ASP A 431 -1.67 -16.77 -22.67
CA ASP A 431 -2.02 -17.33 -23.98
C ASP A 431 -0.81 -18.03 -24.65
N ASP A 432 0.36 -17.37 -24.69
CA ASP A 432 1.61 -17.94 -25.24
C ASP A 432 2.00 -19.26 -24.55
N LEU A 433 1.70 -19.40 -23.26
CA LEU A 433 2.01 -20.60 -22.49
C LEU A 433 1.09 -21.77 -22.84
N ILE A 434 -0.19 -21.50 -23.06
CA ILE A 434 -1.18 -22.50 -23.48
C ILE A 434 -0.78 -23.05 -24.86
N ASP A 435 -0.48 -22.16 -25.81
CA ASP A 435 -0.06 -22.54 -27.16
C ASP A 435 1.22 -23.41 -27.14
N SER A 436 2.13 -23.16 -26.18
CA SER A 436 3.36 -23.93 -26.03
C SER A 436 3.20 -25.32 -25.38
N GLU A 437 2.11 -25.57 -24.66
CA GLU A 437 1.80 -26.88 -24.08
C GLU A 437 1.11 -27.80 -25.12
N ASP A 438 0.32 -27.25 -26.04
CA ASP A 438 -0.33 -28.01 -27.12
C ASP A 438 0.65 -28.54 -28.18
N ASP A 439 1.79 -27.86 -28.39
CA ASP A 439 2.86 -28.31 -29.30
C ASP A 439 3.73 -29.45 -28.73
N ALA A 440 3.61 -29.79 -27.44
CA ALA A 440 4.43 -30.81 -26.78
C ALA A 440 3.82 -32.22 -26.77
N ASP A 441 2.55 -32.37 -27.15
CA ASP A 441 1.83 -33.66 -27.14
C ASP A 441 1.80 -34.36 -28.51
N HIS A 442 2.56 -33.86 -29.50
CA HIS A 442 2.54 -34.40 -30.86
C HIS A 442 3.76 -35.20 -31.34
N ASP A 443 4.67 -35.60 -30.44
CA ASP A 443 5.82 -36.43 -30.87
C ASP A 443 6.23 -37.52 -29.86
N THR A 444 5.48 -38.62 -29.88
CA THR A 444 6.09 -39.95 -29.80
C THR A 444 5.38 -40.84 -30.82
N SER A 445 5.80 -40.70 -32.07
CA SER A 445 5.51 -41.68 -33.12
C SER A 445 6.20 -43.01 -32.77
N ASN A 446 5.46 -44.09 -32.98
CA ASN A 446 5.95 -45.46 -32.98
C ASN A 446 7.09 -45.60 -33.99
N ASP A 447 8.25 -46.09 -33.54
CA ASP A 447 9.18 -46.81 -34.40
C ASP A 447 9.13 -48.29 -34.00
N ASP A 448 8.13 -48.98 -34.57
CA ASP A 448 8.32 -50.35 -35.01
C ASP A 448 9.02 -50.25 -36.38
N ASP A 449 10.21 -50.82 -36.52
CA ASP A 449 10.51 -51.72 -37.63
C ASP A 449 11.87 -52.41 -37.40
N ASP A 450 11.78 -53.73 -37.26
CA ASP A 450 12.84 -54.69 -37.53
C ASP A 450 13.44 -54.48 -38.93
N VAL A 451 14.71 -54.87 -39.12
CA VAL A 451 15.14 -55.90 -40.09
C VAL A 451 16.66 -56.09 -40.04
N ASP A 452 17.01 -57.38 -40.03
CA ASP A 452 18.30 -58.10 -40.10
C ASP A 452 19.42 -57.51 -40.99
N ASP A 453 20.67 -57.59 -40.53
CA ASP A 453 21.66 -58.64 -40.94
C ASP A 453 22.91 -58.64 -40.02
#